data_AF-A0A415QLE3-F1
#
_entry.id   AF-A0A415QLE3-F1
#
_cell.length_a   1.000
_cell.length_b   1.000
_cell.length_c   1.000
_cell.angle_alpha   90.00
_cell.angle_beta   90.00
_cell.angle_gamma   90.00
#
_symmetry.space_group_name_H-M   'P 1'
#
loop_
_entity.id
_entity.type
_entity.pdbx_description
1 polymer ?
#
loop_
_entity_poly.entity_id
_entity_poly.type
_entity_poly.pdbx_seq_one_letter_code
_entity_poly.pdbx_strand_id
1 'polypeptide(L)'
;MKRKIQLIMLICCTLIFGACDSWLDVKPYDQIAEEDLLNSEAGFQKLLNGVYIELNDENLYGSTLMVEMLELMGGAYKIGDDQGKWGDYIDLNSYKYSTEYWRGRLDKVWEKAYALIMNCNKILDNIENRESLFTGINYDIIRGEALALRAMLHFDMLRLFGPVYMNNPENECIPYYLYQSSNVNDLLPANKVMEYVIHDLQEAEKALANDPIITKGTLMESAGNESNFLRYRALRMNYYAVQGLMARVYLYAGDKSNASIYAKKVITAAEAGTFPFTERTEAKSDRIFSSEVLFALTNTNRVLLFKNYYDPSRNPSFIFTMDEKLLNFLYSASGSSTTSDTRFEANWEQATLPGLTSGARYFYKYNDMSTTGLIQNTMIPMLRLGEMYLIAAESESETLNDGLPYINTLRNKRGISNLGSLTVTDLTYEYMRELYGEGQLFYFYKRTFTTILNRTNSSGSRPAGQAASTQVFVVPLPDTEINNRQ
;
A
#
# COMPACT_ATOMS: atom_id res chain seq x y z
N MET A 1 -65.14 -37.49 37.47
CA MET A 1 -64.76 -36.62 36.32
C MET A 1 -63.48 -35.81 36.57
N LYS A 2 -63.28 -35.16 37.72
CA LYS A 2 -62.07 -34.34 38.00
C LYS A 2 -60.73 -35.10 37.89
N ARG A 3 -60.64 -36.35 38.34
CA ARG A 3 -59.43 -37.20 38.18
C ARG A 3 -59.11 -37.62 36.74
N LYS A 4 -60.12 -37.72 35.86
CA LYS A 4 -59.90 -38.06 34.43
C LYS A 4 -59.43 -36.84 33.64
N ILE A 5 -59.89 -35.64 34.01
CA ILE A 5 -59.44 -34.37 33.41
C ILE A 5 -57.99 -34.05 33.81
N GLN A 6 -57.60 -34.32 35.06
CA GLN A 6 -56.22 -34.16 35.53
C GLN A 6 -55.24 -35.14 34.85
N LEU A 7 -55.67 -36.36 34.57
CA LEU A 7 -54.84 -37.35 33.86
C LEU A 7 -54.66 -37.00 32.38
N ILE A 8 -55.69 -36.46 31.72
CA ILE A 8 -55.62 -36.00 30.33
C ILE A 8 -54.76 -34.73 30.22
N MET A 9 -54.83 -33.83 31.20
CA MET A 9 -54.00 -32.62 31.23
C MET A 9 -52.51 -32.94 31.51
N LEU A 10 -52.22 -33.99 32.30
CA LEU A 10 -50.85 -34.46 32.54
C LEU A 10 -50.26 -35.18 31.32
N ILE A 11 -51.07 -35.95 30.59
CA ILE A 11 -50.66 -36.63 29.34
C ILE A 11 -50.47 -35.63 28.19
N CYS A 12 -51.29 -34.57 28.11
CA CYS A 12 -51.09 -33.48 27.15
C CYS A 12 -49.84 -32.63 27.46
N CYS A 13 -49.44 -32.47 28.73
CA CYS A 13 -48.21 -31.76 29.08
C CYS A 13 -46.93 -32.57 28.79
N THR A 14 -46.99 -33.90 28.76
CA THR A 14 -45.83 -34.75 28.42
C THR A 14 -45.62 -34.94 26.91
N LEU A 15 -46.58 -34.57 26.07
CA LEU A 15 -46.49 -34.69 24.60
C LEU A 15 -45.89 -33.45 23.91
N ILE A 16 -45.44 -32.44 24.66
CA ILE A 16 -44.80 -31.22 24.12
C ILE A 16 -43.25 -31.34 24.08
N PHE A 17 -42.66 -32.42 24.60
CA PHE A 17 -41.20 -32.62 24.64
C PHE A 17 -40.63 -33.56 23.57
N GLY A 18 -41.35 -33.79 22.47
CA GLY A 18 -40.91 -34.72 21.42
C GLY A 18 -41.02 -34.16 20.01
N ALA A 19 -40.32 -33.07 19.68
CA ALA A 19 -39.99 -32.66 18.31
C ALA A 19 -39.06 -31.42 18.27
N CYS A 20 -37.75 -31.61 18.34
CA CYS A 20 -36.72 -30.89 17.57
C CYS A 20 -35.29 -31.24 18.05
N ASP A 21 -34.86 -32.48 17.86
CA ASP A 21 -33.43 -32.86 17.95
C ASP A 21 -32.63 -32.46 16.69
N SER A 22 -32.98 -31.35 16.05
CA SER A 22 -32.19 -30.77 14.93
C SER A 22 -32.15 -29.23 14.93
N TRP A 23 -32.60 -28.57 16.01
CA TRP A 23 -32.67 -27.10 16.10
C TRP A 23 -31.50 -26.47 16.87
N LEU A 24 -30.51 -27.24 17.32
CA LEU A 24 -29.34 -26.70 18.03
C LEU A 24 -27.98 -27.11 17.42
N ASP A 25 -28.00 -27.46 16.13
CA ASP A 25 -26.78 -27.59 15.31
C ASP A 25 -26.91 -26.76 14.01
N VAL A 26 -27.54 -25.59 14.12
CA VAL A 26 -27.43 -24.58 13.07
C VAL A 26 -26.05 -23.94 13.23
N LYS A 27 -25.04 -24.52 12.57
CA LYS A 27 -23.78 -23.82 12.33
C LYS A 27 -24.15 -22.44 11.73
N PRO A 28 -23.60 -21.32 12.25
CA PRO A 28 -23.94 -20.01 11.73
C PRO A 28 -23.75 -19.99 10.20
N TYR A 29 -24.80 -19.55 9.49
CA TYR A 29 -24.94 -19.58 8.02
C TYR A 29 -23.89 -18.76 7.24
N ASP A 30 -22.90 -18.20 7.93
CA ASP A 30 -21.87 -17.30 7.39
C ASP A 30 -20.43 -17.75 7.64
N GLN A 31 -20.20 -18.89 8.30
CA GLN A 31 -18.87 -19.47 8.43
C GLN A 31 -18.85 -20.81 7.69
N ILE A 32 -18.38 -20.80 6.44
CA ILE A 32 -17.82 -22.02 5.87
C ILE A 32 -16.74 -22.45 6.85
N ALA A 33 -16.85 -23.67 7.39
CA ALA A 33 -15.83 -24.13 8.33
C ALA A 33 -14.49 -24.07 7.60
N GLU A 34 -13.47 -23.57 8.28
CA GLU A 34 -12.15 -23.41 7.69
C GLU A 34 -11.63 -24.70 7.05
N GLU A 35 -11.88 -25.83 7.70
CA GLU A 35 -11.59 -27.18 7.19
C GLU A 35 -12.26 -27.44 5.84
N ASP A 36 -13.47 -26.93 5.60
CA ASP A 36 -14.19 -27.07 4.33
C ASP A 36 -13.56 -26.21 3.21
N LEU A 37 -12.98 -25.04 3.55
CA LEU A 37 -12.25 -24.21 2.57
C LEU A 37 -10.96 -24.89 2.12
N LEU A 38 -10.28 -25.60 3.02
CA LEU A 38 -8.97 -26.21 2.75
C LEU A 38 -9.04 -27.49 1.89
N ASN A 39 -10.25 -27.92 1.52
CA ASN A 39 -10.50 -29.13 0.73
C ASN A 39 -10.72 -28.87 -0.78
N SER A 40 -10.60 -27.63 -1.25
CA SER A 40 -10.82 -27.30 -2.66
C SER A 40 -10.02 -26.09 -3.14
N GLU A 41 -9.67 -26.06 -4.43
CA GLU A 41 -9.06 -24.88 -5.07
C GLU A 41 -9.88 -23.60 -4.82
N ALA A 42 -11.21 -23.65 -4.99
CA ALA A 42 -12.07 -22.49 -4.79
C ALA A 42 -12.01 -21.96 -3.35
N GLY A 43 -11.80 -22.83 -2.37
CA GLY A 43 -11.62 -22.42 -0.98
C GLY A 43 -10.29 -21.70 -0.75
N PHE A 44 -9.18 -22.19 -1.32
CA PHE A 44 -7.90 -21.48 -1.29
C PHE A 44 -7.97 -20.13 -2.02
N GLN A 45 -8.66 -20.04 -3.16
CA GLN A 45 -8.90 -18.77 -3.85
C GLN A 45 -9.67 -17.78 -2.96
N LYS A 46 -10.68 -18.25 -2.21
CA LYS A 46 -11.44 -17.42 -1.25
C LYS A 46 -10.56 -16.95 -0.08
N LEU A 47 -9.72 -17.82 0.49
CA LEU A 47 -8.80 -17.45 1.56
C LEU A 47 -7.85 -16.35 1.10
N LEU A 48 -7.24 -16.49 -0.08
CA LEU A 48 -6.36 -15.49 -0.65
C LEU A 48 -7.11 -14.17 -0.93
N ASN A 49 -8.33 -14.23 -1.48
CA ASN A 49 -9.16 -13.04 -1.68
C ASN A 49 -9.49 -12.33 -0.36
N GLY A 50 -9.70 -13.09 0.72
CA GLY A 50 -9.87 -12.55 2.07
C GLY A 50 -8.68 -11.70 2.48
N VAL A 51 -7.45 -12.16 2.25
CA VAL A 51 -6.24 -11.35 2.51
C VAL A 51 -6.29 -10.03 1.73
N TYR A 52 -6.58 -10.05 0.42
CA TYR A 52 -6.66 -8.83 -0.38
C TYR A 52 -7.75 -7.86 0.06
N ILE A 53 -8.91 -8.36 0.50
CA ILE A 53 -9.99 -7.53 1.05
C ILE A 53 -9.49 -6.83 2.31
N GLU A 54 -8.87 -7.60 3.23
CA GLU A 54 -8.41 -7.09 4.52
C GLU A 54 -7.17 -6.18 4.42
N LEU A 55 -6.42 -6.20 3.32
CA LEU A 55 -5.39 -5.19 3.04
C LEU A 55 -5.99 -3.78 2.94
N ASN A 56 -7.28 -3.65 2.59
CA ASN A 56 -7.99 -2.37 2.55
C ASN A 56 -8.51 -1.90 3.92
N ASP A 57 -8.18 -2.59 5.01
CA ASP A 57 -8.48 -2.13 6.36
C ASP A 57 -7.89 -0.74 6.59
N GLU A 58 -8.62 0.13 7.31
CA GLU A 58 -8.22 1.50 7.58
C GLU A 58 -6.86 1.59 8.30
N ASN A 59 -6.53 0.59 9.12
CA ASN A 59 -5.26 0.52 9.85
C ASN A 59 -4.07 0.14 8.95
N LEU A 60 -4.32 -0.34 7.73
CA LEU A 60 -3.30 -0.62 6.73
C LEU A 60 -3.47 0.31 5.52
N TYR A 61 -3.66 -0.25 4.33
CA TYR A 61 -3.65 0.47 3.07
C TYR A 61 -5.00 1.11 2.75
N GLY A 62 -6.02 0.87 3.58
CA GLY A 62 -7.29 1.58 3.54
C GLY A 62 -7.14 3.06 3.80
N SER A 63 -6.27 3.49 4.73
CA SER A 63 -5.91 4.90 4.90
C SER A 63 -4.56 5.13 5.57
N THR A 64 -4.31 4.46 6.70
CA THR A 64 -3.20 4.76 7.62
C THR A 64 -1.83 4.68 6.94
N LEU A 65 -1.55 3.59 6.23
CA LEU A 65 -0.28 3.35 5.53
C LEU A 65 -0.26 3.92 4.11
N MET A 66 -1.27 4.71 3.73
CA MET A 66 -1.35 5.33 2.41
C MET A 66 -1.56 6.83 2.56
N VAL A 67 -2.81 7.29 2.52
CA VAL A 67 -3.16 8.71 2.39
C VAL A 67 -3.10 9.50 3.70
N GLU A 68 -2.95 8.85 4.86
CA GLU A 68 -3.09 9.51 6.17
C GLU A 68 -1.74 9.59 6.91
N MET A 69 -1.42 8.60 7.76
CA MET A 69 -0.32 8.66 8.71
C MET A 69 1.04 8.71 8.01
N LEU A 70 1.29 7.83 7.04
CA LEU A 70 2.59 7.80 6.36
C LEU A 70 2.87 9.02 5.50
N GLU A 71 1.89 9.54 4.76
CA GLU A 71 2.08 10.75 3.96
C GLU A 71 2.31 11.98 4.87
N LEU A 72 1.60 12.08 6.00
CA LEU A 72 1.85 13.14 6.98
C LEU A 72 3.26 13.02 7.57
N MET A 73 3.68 11.82 8.00
CA MET A 73 5.04 11.57 8.47
C MET A 73 6.09 11.95 7.40
N GLY A 74 5.78 11.69 6.13
CA GLY A 74 6.58 12.06 4.96
C GLY A 74 6.52 13.53 4.57
N GLY A 75 5.83 14.37 5.35
CA GLY A 75 5.78 15.81 5.13
C GLY A 75 4.89 16.27 3.98
N ALA A 76 3.97 15.42 3.51
CA ALA A 76 3.08 15.74 2.40
C ALA A 76 2.13 16.91 2.72
N TYR A 77 1.70 17.01 3.97
CA TYR A 77 0.62 17.90 4.38
C TYR A 77 1.09 19.09 5.22
N LYS A 78 0.51 20.25 4.91
CA LYS A 78 0.57 21.43 5.76
C LYS A 78 -0.42 21.25 6.91
N ILE A 79 0.12 21.02 8.10
CA ILE A 79 -0.63 20.97 9.35
C ILE A 79 -0.55 22.33 10.05
N GLY A 80 -1.69 22.84 10.50
CA GLY A 80 -1.77 24.09 11.28
C GLY A 80 -1.56 23.87 12.77
N ASP A 81 -1.74 24.92 13.56
CA ASP A 81 -1.56 24.93 15.03
C ASP A 81 -2.88 24.97 15.82
N ASP A 82 -4.01 25.10 15.14
CA ASP A 82 -5.34 25.03 15.76
C ASP A 82 -5.69 23.60 16.21
N GLN A 83 -5.57 23.35 17.52
CA GLN A 83 -5.90 22.07 18.14
C GLN A 83 -7.34 21.62 17.89
N GLY A 84 -8.31 22.54 17.83
CA GLY A 84 -9.71 22.20 17.58
C GLY A 84 -9.95 21.70 16.16
N LYS A 85 -9.11 22.14 15.21
CA LYS A 85 -9.17 21.73 13.80
C LYS A 85 -8.33 20.50 13.50
N TRP A 86 -7.10 20.46 14.00
CA TRP A 86 -6.09 19.46 13.62
C TRP A 86 -5.91 18.32 14.63
N GLY A 87 -6.34 18.50 15.88
CA GLY A 87 -6.28 17.47 16.91
C GLY A 87 -4.90 16.81 17.01
N ASP A 88 -4.89 15.47 17.07
CA ASP A 88 -3.67 14.66 17.21
C ASP A 88 -2.70 14.76 16.03
N TYR A 89 -3.12 15.27 14.87
CA TYR A 89 -2.20 15.47 13.73
C TYR A 89 -1.10 16.49 14.02
N ILE A 90 -1.30 17.42 14.97
CA ILE A 90 -0.26 18.35 15.42
C ILE A 90 0.92 17.59 16.05
N ASP A 91 0.62 16.55 16.84
CA ASP A 91 1.63 15.73 17.48
C ASP A 91 2.37 14.85 16.47
N LEU A 92 1.67 14.26 15.50
CA LEU A 92 2.34 13.49 14.44
C LEU A 92 3.22 14.37 13.54
N ASN A 93 2.76 15.57 13.21
CA ASN A 93 3.54 16.56 12.44
C ASN A 93 4.81 17.00 13.19
N SER A 94 4.81 16.85 14.51
CA SER A 94 5.96 17.09 15.39
C SER A 94 6.72 15.80 15.74
N TYR A 95 6.41 14.67 15.08
CA TYR A 95 7.04 13.37 15.26
C TYR A 95 6.95 12.83 16.70
N LYS A 96 5.87 13.16 17.41
CA LYS A 96 5.59 12.68 18.77
C LYS A 96 4.79 11.38 18.75
N TYR A 97 5.43 10.28 18.37
CA TYR A 97 4.77 8.97 18.27
C TYR A 97 4.29 8.39 19.60
N SER A 98 4.87 8.85 20.72
CA SER A 98 4.60 8.30 22.06
C SER A 98 3.33 8.84 22.72
N THR A 99 2.56 9.71 22.07
CA THR A 99 1.25 10.12 22.63
C THR A 99 0.30 8.93 22.65
N GLU A 100 -0.66 8.93 23.58
CA GLU A 100 -1.61 7.83 23.74
C GLU A 100 -2.35 7.51 22.44
N TYR A 101 -2.81 8.55 21.73
CA TYR A 101 -3.49 8.39 20.44
C TYR A 101 -2.62 7.69 19.40
N TRP A 102 -1.38 8.15 19.19
CA TRP A 102 -0.51 7.61 18.14
C TRP A 102 0.06 6.24 18.49
N ARG A 103 0.35 5.96 19.76
CA ARG A 103 0.69 4.60 20.20
C ARG A 103 -0.43 3.62 19.88
N GLY A 104 -1.68 3.97 20.22
CA GLY A 104 -2.83 3.12 19.89
C GLY A 104 -3.06 2.93 18.39
N ARG A 105 -2.77 3.93 17.55
CA ARG A 105 -2.83 3.77 16.08
C ARG A 105 -1.72 2.85 15.55
N LEU A 106 -0.51 2.96 16.09
CA LEU A 106 0.63 2.12 15.72
C LEU A 106 0.44 0.67 16.15
N ASP A 107 -0.14 0.43 17.34
CA ASP A 107 -0.51 -0.91 17.81
C ASP A 107 -1.48 -1.58 16.83
N LYS A 108 -2.52 -0.87 16.38
CA LYS A 108 -3.50 -1.40 15.42
C LYS A 108 -2.90 -1.72 14.05
N VAL A 109 -1.96 -0.90 13.58
CA VAL A 109 -1.21 -1.16 12.33
C VAL A 109 -0.46 -2.48 12.45
N TRP A 110 0.27 -2.67 13.56
CA TRP A 110 1.04 -3.89 13.82
C TRP A 110 0.14 -5.12 13.92
N GLU A 111 -0.89 -5.06 14.77
CA GLU A 111 -1.84 -6.15 14.99
C GLU A 111 -2.47 -6.59 13.67
N LYS A 112 -2.91 -5.62 12.85
CA LYS A 112 -3.54 -5.94 11.56
C LYS A 112 -2.53 -6.55 10.58
N ALA A 113 -1.32 -6.00 10.49
CA ALA A 113 -0.29 -6.54 9.60
C ALA A 113 0.09 -7.98 9.98
N TYR A 114 0.33 -8.26 11.27
CA TYR A 114 0.70 -9.60 11.74
C TYR A 114 -0.48 -10.59 11.67
N ALA A 115 -1.72 -10.14 11.83
CA ALA A 115 -2.89 -10.98 11.55
C ALA A 115 -2.95 -11.41 10.07
N LEU A 116 -2.64 -10.51 9.12
CA LEU A 116 -2.59 -10.85 7.70
C LEU A 116 -1.38 -11.70 7.31
N ILE A 117 -0.23 -11.50 7.97
CA ILE A 117 0.92 -12.40 7.86
C ILE A 117 0.53 -13.82 8.27
N MET A 118 -0.18 -13.97 9.40
CA MET A 118 -0.69 -15.27 9.86
C MET A 118 -1.66 -15.89 8.86
N ASN A 119 -2.54 -15.09 8.24
CA ASN A 119 -3.43 -15.58 7.16
C ASN A 119 -2.65 -16.05 5.93
N CYS A 120 -1.57 -15.37 5.55
CA CYS A 120 -0.69 -15.82 4.48
C CYS A 120 0.00 -17.15 4.84
N ASN A 121 0.55 -17.25 6.06
CA ASN A 121 1.18 -18.48 6.55
C ASN A 121 0.20 -19.64 6.54
N LYS A 122 -1.02 -19.42 6.98
CA LYS A 122 -2.08 -20.43 6.95
C LYS A 122 -2.36 -20.96 5.54
N ILE A 123 -2.39 -20.08 4.53
CA ILE A 123 -2.52 -20.51 3.13
C ILE A 123 -1.31 -21.36 2.74
N LEU A 124 -0.09 -20.90 3.04
CA LEU A 124 1.16 -21.55 2.66
C LEU A 124 1.37 -22.91 3.32
N ASP A 125 1.05 -23.02 4.61
CA ASP A 125 1.17 -24.27 5.37
C ASP A 125 0.13 -25.30 4.91
N ASN A 126 -1.08 -24.85 4.56
CA ASN A 126 -2.15 -25.76 4.15
C ASN A 126 -2.14 -26.11 2.66
N ILE A 127 -1.53 -25.29 1.80
CA ILE A 127 -1.40 -25.60 0.38
C ILE A 127 -0.29 -26.63 0.12
N GLU A 128 0.70 -26.69 1.01
CA GLU A 128 1.86 -27.57 0.88
C GLU A 128 1.45 -29.04 0.66
N ASN A 129 2.02 -29.68 -0.36
CA ASN A 129 1.76 -31.07 -0.75
C ASN A 129 0.28 -31.36 -1.15
N ARG A 130 -0.49 -30.33 -1.53
CA ARG A 130 -1.89 -30.46 -2.01
C ARG A 130 -2.08 -30.03 -3.46
N GLU A 131 -1.03 -30.11 -4.29
CA GLU A 131 -1.01 -29.71 -5.70
C GLU A 131 -2.16 -30.35 -6.50
N SER A 132 -2.54 -31.58 -6.15
CA SER A 132 -3.63 -32.32 -6.80
C SER A 132 -5.03 -31.70 -6.64
N LEU A 133 -5.22 -30.76 -5.71
CA LEU A 133 -6.48 -30.03 -5.54
C LEU A 133 -6.68 -28.93 -6.60
N PHE A 134 -5.61 -28.57 -7.32
CA PHE A 134 -5.57 -27.38 -8.18
C PHE A 134 -5.54 -27.74 -9.66
N THR A 135 -6.05 -26.82 -10.46
CA THR A 135 -6.14 -26.91 -11.91
C THR A 135 -5.10 -26.00 -12.55
N GLY A 136 -4.36 -26.53 -13.53
CA GLY A 136 -3.38 -25.76 -14.29
C GLY A 136 -2.31 -25.14 -13.39
N ILE A 137 -2.20 -23.81 -13.43
CA ILE A 137 -1.18 -23.04 -12.70
C ILE A 137 -1.69 -22.47 -11.36
N ASN A 138 -2.92 -22.77 -10.96
CA ASN A 138 -3.57 -22.07 -9.84
C ASN A 138 -2.87 -22.32 -8.49
N TYR A 139 -2.27 -23.49 -8.29
CA TYR A 139 -1.42 -23.77 -7.13
C TYR A 139 -0.29 -22.75 -7.02
N ASP A 140 0.48 -22.59 -8.10
CA ASP A 140 1.65 -21.72 -8.14
C ASP A 140 1.25 -20.24 -8.01
N ILE A 141 0.14 -19.83 -8.62
CA ILE A 141 -0.41 -18.47 -8.48
C ILE A 141 -0.76 -18.17 -7.02
N ILE A 142 -1.47 -19.07 -6.34
CA ILE A 142 -1.88 -18.87 -4.94
C ILE A 142 -0.66 -18.83 -4.02
N ARG A 143 0.25 -19.78 -4.18
CA ARG A 143 1.50 -19.84 -3.40
C ARG A 143 2.35 -18.59 -3.60
N GLY A 144 2.55 -18.19 -4.86
CA GLY A 144 3.36 -17.02 -5.21
C GLY A 144 2.78 -15.72 -4.67
N GLU A 145 1.47 -15.50 -4.82
CA GLU A 145 0.80 -14.31 -4.27
C GLU A 145 0.87 -14.27 -2.74
N ALA A 146 0.63 -15.40 -2.05
CA ALA A 146 0.69 -15.45 -0.59
C ALA A 146 2.10 -15.19 -0.04
N LEU A 147 3.15 -15.74 -0.66
CA LEU A 147 4.55 -15.46 -0.31
C LEU A 147 4.88 -13.97 -0.47
N ALA A 148 4.51 -13.37 -1.61
CA ALA A 148 4.81 -11.98 -1.88
C ALA A 148 4.03 -11.01 -0.98
N LEU A 149 2.77 -11.31 -0.65
CA LEU A 149 1.99 -10.54 0.32
C LEU A 149 2.57 -10.62 1.73
N ARG A 150 3.02 -11.81 2.15
CA ARG A 150 3.73 -12.00 3.43
C ARG A 150 5.01 -11.16 3.49
N ALA A 151 5.80 -11.19 2.42
CA ALA A 151 7.02 -10.39 2.31
C ALA A 151 6.73 -8.88 2.34
N MET A 152 5.71 -8.43 1.61
CA MET A 152 5.29 -7.02 1.58
C MET A 152 4.90 -6.51 2.97
N LEU A 153 4.09 -7.26 3.71
CA LEU A 153 3.65 -6.89 5.05
C LEU A 153 4.83 -6.80 6.04
N HIS A 154 5.72 -7.80 6.05
CA HIS A 154 6.92 -7.76 6.90
C HIS A 154 7.86 -6.61 6.50
N PHE A 155 8.01 -6.35 5.20
CA PHE A 155 8.81 -5.24 4.70
C PHE A 155 8.25 -3.89 5.18
N ASP A 156 6.95 -3.69 5.16
CA ASP A 156 6.34 -2.45 5.66
C ASP A 156 6.48 -2.29 7.17
N MET A 157 6.37 -3.38 7.94
CA MET A 157 6.66 -3.37 9.37
C MET A 157 8.12 -3.04 9.65
N LEU A 158 9.05 -3.60 8.88
CA LEU A 158 10.47 -3.30 8.96
C LEU A 158 10.74 -1.82 8.66
N ARG A 159 10.16 -1.29 7.58
CA ARG A 159 10.37 0.10 7.18
C ARG A 159 9.74 1.08 8.16
N LEU A 160 8.65 0.71 8.85
CA LEU A 160 7.99 1.56 9.83
C LEU A 160 8.68 1.51 11.20
N PHE A 161 8.75 0.32 11.80
CA PHE A 161 9.22 0.10 13.19
C PHE A 161 10.71 -0.22 13.30
N GLY A 162 11.35 -0.59 12.19
CA GLY A 162 12.78 -0.85 12.17
C GLY A 162 13.65 0.40 12.22
N PRO A 163 14.96 0.21 12.37
CA PRO A 163 15.92 1.30 12.38
C PRO A 163 15.97 2.02 11.04
N VAL A 164 16.71 3.13 10.99
CA VAL A 164 17.21 3.64 9.70
C VAL A 164 18.19 2.59 9.14
N TYR A 165 17.72 1.79 8.19
CA TYR A 165 18.42 0.59 7.72
C TYR A 165 19.86 0.88 7.25
N MET A 166 20.08 1.97 6.50
CA MET A 166 21.43 2.32 6.02
C MET A 166 22.43 2.63 7.15
N ASN A 167 21.95 2.98 8.34
CA ASN A 167 22.79 3.38 9.47
C ASN A 167 22.97 2.25 10.49
N ASN A 168 21.95 1.41 10.72
CA ASN A 168 21.96 0.38 11.77
C ASN A 168 21.24 -0.90 11.32
N PRO A 169 21.70 -1.59 10.26
CA PRO A 169 21.04 -2.79 9.74
C PRO A 169 21.08 -3.98 10.71
N GLU A 170 21.98 -3.98 11.69
CA GLU A 170 22.15 -5.02 12.71
C GLU A 170 21.24 -4.86 13.95
N ASN A 171 20.54 -3.74 14.09
CA ASN A 171 19.65 -3.53 15.24
C ASN A 171 18.41 -4.43 15.16
N GLU A 172 18.07 -5.06 16.28
CA GLU A 172 16.83 -5.80 16.44
C GLU A 172 15.62 -4.89 16.26
N CYS A 173 14.61 -5.37 15.53
CA CYS A 173 13.42 -4.57 15.26
C CYS A 173 12.12 -5.36 15.31
N ILE A 174 11.96 -6.38 14.47
CA ILE A 174 10.67 -7.05 14.29
C ILE A 174 10.87 -8.56 14.21
N PRO A 175 9.87 -9.38 14.61
CA PRO A 175 9.89 -10.80 14.32
C PRO A 175 9.54 -11.07 12.85
N TYR A 176 9.98 -12.22 12.34
CA TYR A 176 9.55 -12.78 11.06
C TYR A 176 8.85 -14.12 11.27
N TYR A 177 7.65 -14.30 10.73
CA TYR A 177 6.88 -15.54 10.87
C TYR A 177 6.82 -16.30 9.54
N LEU A 178 7.52 -17.44 9.46
CA LEU A 178 7.57 -18.31 8.28
C LEU A 178 6.44 -19.34 8.21
N TYR A 179 5.78 -19.60 9.33
CA TYR A 179 4.72 -20.60 9.50
C TYR A 179 3.66 -20.08 10.47
N GLN A 180 2.51 -20.73 10.52
CA GLN A 180 1.46 -20.44 11.48
C GLN A 180 1.97 -20.77 12.89
N SER A 181 2.03 -19.76 13.76
CA SER A 181 2.42 -19.95 15.15
C SER A 181 1.61 -19.06 16.07
N SER A 182 1.27 -19.57 17.25
CA SER A 182 0.73 -18.80 18.37
C SER A 182 1.84 -18.31 19.32
N ASN A 183 3.10 -18.70 19.08
CA ASN A 183 4.23 -18.30 19.91
C ASN A 183 4.81 -16.98 19.40
N VAL A 184 5.28 -16.14 20.32
CA VAL A 184 6.01 -14.92 19.97
C VAL A 184 7.42 -15.31 19.52
N ASN A 185 7.75 -15.03 18.26
CA ASN A 185 9.11 -15.22 17.75
C ASN A 185 10.06 -14.15 18.29
N ASP A 186 11.36 -14.42 18.34
CA ASP A 186 12.35 -13.42 18.73
C ASP A 186 12.36 -12.21 17.78
N LEU A 187 12.72 -11.04 18.30
CA LEU A 187 13.03 -9.90 17.46
C LEU A 187 14.30 -10.22 16.67
N LEU A 188 14.29 -9.90 15.38
CA LEU A 188 15.42 -10.13 14.51
C LEU A 188 16.12 -8.82 14.14
N PRO A 189 17.44 -8.85 13.93
CA PRO A 189 18.15 -7.77 13.25
C PRO A 189 17.51 -7.38 11.92
N ALA A 190 17.51 -6.09 11.60
CA ALA A 190 16.90 -5.54 10.39
C ALA A 190 17.39 -6.23 9.10
N ASN A 191 18.68 -6.56 9.01
CA ASN A 191 19.28 -7.28 7.89
C ASN A 191 18.78 -8.73 7.77
N LYS A 192 18.51 -9.42 8.89
CA LYS A 192 17.92 -10.76 8.88
C LYS A 192 16.47 -10.76 8.44
N VAL A 193 15.70 -9.78 8.89
CA VAL A 193 14.35 -9.56 8.36
C VAL A 193 14.40 -9.31 6.85
N MET A 194 15.33 -8.48 6.39
CA MET A 194 15.52 -8.19 4.96
C MET A 194 15.88 -9.44 4.15
N GLU A 195 16.77 -10.30 4.66
CA GLU A 195 17.12 -11.59 4.04
C GLU A 195 15.87 -12.47 3.84
N TYR A 196 15.00 -12.57 4.85
CA TYR A 196 13.75 -13.33 4.74
C TYR A 196 12.74 -12.72 3.75
N VAL A 197 12.58 -11.38 3.75
CA VAL A 197 11.75 -10.68 2.76
C VAL A 197 12.23 -10.98 1.35
N ILE A 198 13.54 -10.87 1.09
CA ILE A 198 14.12 -11.14 -0.23
C ILE A 198 13.90 -12.61 -0.62
N HIS A 199 14.11 -13.54 0.31
CA HIS A 199 13.89 -14.97 0.07
C HIS A 199 12.43 -15.26 -0.33
N ASP A 200 11.45 -14.77 0.42
CA ASP A 200 10.04 -14.96 0.08
C ASP A 200 9.68 -14.38 -1.28
N LEU A 201 10.23 -13.22 -1.65
CA LEU A 201 10.01 -12.63 -2.97
C LEU A 201 10.67 -13.42 -4.10
N GLN A 202 11.86 -13.99 -3.88
CA GLN A 202 12.51 -14.88 -4.84
C GLN A 202 11.68 -16.16 -5.06
N GLU A 203 11.15 -16.75 -3.99
CA GLU A 203 10.27 -17.91 -4.08
C GLU A 203 8.92 -17.59 -4.73
N ALA A 204 8.40 -16.38 -4.49
CA ALA A 204 7.21 -15.88 -5.18
C ALA A 204 7.45 -15.68 -6.68
N GLU A 205 8.57 -15.06 -7.07
CA GLU A 205 8.95 -14.86 -8.48
C GLU A 205 9.03 -16.21 -9.21
N LYS A 206 9.63 -17.22 -8.58
CA LYS A 206 9.72 -18.58 -9.14
C LYS A 206 8.35 -19.23 -9.32
N ALA A 207 7.48 -19.15 -8.31
CA ALA A 207 6.13 -19.69 -8.40
C ALA A 207 5.33 -18.99 -9.52
N LEU A 208 5.45 -17.67 -9.64
CA LEU A 208 4.72 -16.88 -10.63
C LEU A 208 5.34 -16.92 -12.04
N ALA A 209 6.31 -17.80 -12.31
CA ALA A 209 7.00 -17.85 -13.61
C ALA A 209 6.08 -18.13 -14.81
N ASN A 210 4.90 -18.71 -14.57
CA ASN A 210 3.87 -18.98 -15.58
C ASN A 210 2.65 -18.04 -15.46
N ASP A 211 2.75 -16.91 -14.74
CA ASP A 211 1.67 -15.95 -14.60
C ASP A 211 1.23 -15.44 -16.00
N PRO A 212 -0.08 -15.48 -16.33
CA PRO A 212 -0.57 -15.05 -17.62
C PRO A 212 -0.23 -13.60 -17.96
N ILE A 213 0.10 -12.74 -16.97
CA ILE A 213 0.52 -11.36 -17.25
C ILE A 213 1.74 -11.29 -18.18
N ILE A 214 2.63 -12.29 -18.12
CA ILE A 214 3.87 -12.34 -18.91
C ILE A 214 3.56 -12.40 -20.40
N THR A 215 2.50 -13.13 -20.78
CA THR A 215 2.17 -13.40 -22.20
C THR A 215 0.90 -12.67 -22.67
N LYS A 216 0.01 -12.28 -21.76
CA LYS A 216 -1.31 -11.71 -22.07
C LYS A 216 -1.54 -10.31 -21.51
N GLY A 217 -0.55 -9.72 -20.84
CA GLY A 217 -0.69 -8.42 -20.21
C GLY A 217 -1.63 -8.44 -19.00
N THR A 218 -2.07 -7.27 -18.55
CA THR A 218 -2.80 -7.10 -17.28
C THR A 218 -4.17 -7.78 -17.21
N LEU A 219 -4.76 -8.16 -18.35
CA LEU A 219 -6.07 -8.81 -18.45
C LEU A 219 -7.18 -8.04 -17.70
N MET A 220 -7.22 -6.72 -17.83
CA MET A 220 -8.17 -5.81 -17.16
C MET A 220 -9.60 -5.87 -17.70
N GLU A 221 -10.13 -7.08 -17.87
CA GLU A 221 -11.44 -7.36 -18.43
C GLU A 221 -12.03 -8.66 -17.85
N SER A 222 -13.35 -8.78 -17.86
CA SER A 222 -14.05 -9.97 -17.36
C SER A 222 -13.87 -11.14 -18.32
N ALA A 223 -13.69 -12.35 -17.78
CA ALA A 223 -13.73 -13.59 -18.54
C ALA A 223 -15.16 -14.02 -18.93
N GLY A 224 -16.16 -13.19 -18.63
CA GLY A 224 -17.57 -13.48 -18.95
C GLY A 224 -18.12 -14.60 -18.07
N ASN A 225 -18.37 -15.77 -18.66
CA ASN A 225 -18.91 -16.93 -17.96
C ASN A 225 -17.82 -17.80 -17.30
N GLU A 226 -16.54 -17.50 -17.54
CA GLU A 226 -15.41 -18.20 -16.93
C GLU A 226 -14.95 -17.54 -15.63
N SER A 227 -14.06 -18.21 -14.89
CA SER A 227 -13.49 -17.66 -13.66
C SER A 227 -12.61 -16.44 -13.93
N ASN A 228 -12.77 -15.40 -13.10
CA ASN A 228 -11.93 -14.21 -13.10
C ASN A 228 -10.65 -14.36 -12.27
N PHE A 229 -10.36 -15.53 -11.69
CA PHE A 229 -9.20 -15.72 -10.80
C PHE A 229 -7.86 -15.32 -11.44
N LEU A 230 -7.67 -15.62 -12.73
CA LEU A 230 -6.48 -15.27 -13.49
C LEU A 230 -6.63 -13.98 -14.33
N ARG A 231 -7.70 -13.20 -14.11
CA ARG A 231 -7.94 -11.90 -14.74
C ARG A 231 -7.51 -10.77 -13.80
N TYR A 232 -7.54 -9.54 -14.30
CA TYR A 232 -7.22 -8.31 -13.54
C TYR A 232 -5.90 -8.43 -12.78
N ARG A 233 -4.85 -8.91 -13.45
CA ARG A 233 -3.56 -9.22 -12.82
C ARG A 233 -2.89 -7.99 -12.19
N ALA A 234 -3.19 -6.79 -12.67
CA ALA A 234 -2.74 -5.53 -12.05
C ALA A 234 -3.43 -5.21 -10.70
N LEU A 235 -4.49 -5.95 -10.31
CA LEU A 235 -5.14 -5.87 -9.00
C LEU A 235 -4.65 -6.94 -8.03
N ARG A 236 -3.55 -7.62 -8.39
CA ARG A 236 -3.00 -8.79 -7.71
C ARG A 236 -1.47 -8.69 -7.70
N MET A 237 -0.85 -9.40 -6.77
CA MET A 237 0.59 -9.56 -6.68
C MET A 237 1.09 -10.50 -7.78
N ASN A 238 1.08 -10.00 -9.01
CA ASN A 238 1.51 -10.73 -10.20
C ASN A 238 3.04 -10.79 -10.33
N TYR A 239 3.53 -11.55 -11.31
CA TYR A 239 4.96 -11.71 -11.57
C TYR A 239 5.76 -10.39 -11.62
N TYR A 240 5.28 -9.39 -12.37
CA TYR A 240 5.96 -8.10 -12.49
C TYR A 240 5.78 -7.22 -11.25
N ALA A 241 4.67 -7.36 -10.51
CA ALA A 241 4.51 -6.71 -9.21
C ALA A 241 5.53 -7.24 -8.18
N VAL A 242 5.78 -8.56 -8.15
CA VAL A 242 6.85 -9.13 -7.33
C VAL A 242 8.20 -8.56 -7.73
N GLN A 243 8.51 -8.48 -9.02
CA GLN A 243 9.76 -7.87 -9.49
C GLN A 243 9.87 -6.39 -9.10
N GLY A 244 8.78 -5.61 -9.20
CA GLY A 244 8.76 -4.22 -8.77
C GLY A 244 8.97 -4.07 -7.26
N LEU A 245 8.37 -4.95 -6.46
CA LEU A 245 8.59 -4.99 -5.01
C LEU A 245 10.03 -5.37 -4.68
N MET A 246 10.63 -6.34 -5.39
CA MET A 246 12.04 -6.69 -5.24
C MET A 246 12.95 -5.49 -5.55
N ALA A 247 12.67 -4.73 -6.62
CA ALA A 247 13.43 -3.52 -6.93
C ALA A 247 13.42 -2.52 -5.76
N ARG A 248 12.24 -2.29 -5.16
CA ARG A 248 12.07 -1.42 -3.97
C ARG A 248 12.80 -1.98 -2.75
N VAL A 249 12.69 -3.27 -2.49
CA VAL A 249 13.32 -3.96 -1.34
C VAL A 249 14.84 -3.91 -1.46
N TYR A 250 15.42 -4.27 -2.60
CA TYR A 250 16.86 -4.18 -2.81
C TYR A 250 17.38 -2.75 -2.69
N LEU A 251 16.65 -1.77 -3.24
CA LEU A 251 17.02 -0.37 -3.07
C LEU A 251 17.02 0.05 -1.60
N TYR A 252 16.03 -0.40 -0.82
CA TYR A 252 15.96 -0.20 0.63
C TYR A 252 17.09 -0.85 1.39
N ALA A 253 17.50 -2.04 0.95
CA ALA A 253 18.66 -2.75 1.50
C ALA A 253 20.01 -2.13 1.10
N GLY A 254 20.04 -1.14 0.20
CA GLY A 254 21.26 -0.53 -0.34
C GLY A 254 21.89 -1.34 -1.49
N ASP A 255 21.28 -2.44 -1.91
CA ASP A 255 21.72 -3.25 -3.05
C ASP A 255 21.23 -2.64 -4.37
N LYS A 256 21.94 -1.59 -4.80
CA LYS A 256 21.64 -0.88 -6.05
C LYS A 256 21.75 -1.76 -7.29
N SER A 257 22.66 -2.74 -7.29
CA SER A 257 22.83 -3.62 -8.44
C SER A 257 21.56 -4.44 -8.70
N ASN A 258 21.05 -5.13 -7.69
CA ASN A 258 19.82 -5.90 -7.83
C ASN A 258 18.59 -4.99 -8.00
N ALA A 259 18.56 -3.83 -7.33
CA ALA A 259 17.49 -2.86 -7.54
C ALA A 259 17.37 -2.42 -9.01
N SER A 260 18.49 -2.08 -9.65
CA SER A 260 18.55 -1.70 -11.07
C SER A 260 18.10 -2.86 -11.96
N ILE A 261 18.57 -4.08 -11.72
CA ILE A 261 18.19 -5.28 -12.49
C ILE A 261 16.67 -5.49 -12.47
N TYR A 262 16.06 -5.49 -11.28
CA TYR A 262 14.63 -5.76 -11.14
C TYR A 262 13.76 -4.62 -11.67
N ALA A 263 14.17 -3.35 -11.48
CA ALA A 263 13.49 -2.22 -12.09
C ALA A 263 13.50 -2.29 -13.62
N LYS A 264 14.66 -2.64 -14.22
CA LYS A 264 14.81 -2.78 -15.67
C LYS A 264 13.98 -3.92 -16.24
N LYS A 265 13.84 -5.06 -15.54
CA LYS A 265 12.93 -6.14 -15.97
C LYS A 265 11.50 -5.64 -16.16
N VAL A 266 10.98 -4.85 -15.22
CA VAL A 266 9.63 -4.26 -15.34
C VAL A 266 9.56 -3.22 -16.45
N ILE A 267 10.59 -2.36 -16.58
CA ILE A 267 10.66 -1.37 -17.66
C ILE A 267 10.63 -2.06 -19.03
N THR A 268 11.38 -3.14 -19.22
CA THR A 268 11.35 -3.93 -20.46
C THR A 268 9.97 -4.51 -20.74
N ALA A 269 9.24 -4.98 -19.71
CA ALA A 269 7.86 -5.42 -19.89
C ALA A 269 6.91 -4.27 -20.28
N ALA A 270 7.11 -3.08 -19.72
CA ALA A 270 6.37 -1.89 -20.10
C ALA A 270 6.64 -1.46 -21.55
N GLU A 271 7.90 -1.51 -21.99
CA GLU A 271 8.31 -1.25 -23.38
C GLU A 271 7.72 -2.28 -24.36
N ALA A 272 7.52 -3.52 -23.91
CA ALA A 272 6.82 -4.56 -24.66
C ALA A 272 5.27 -4.41 -24.64
N GLY A 273 4.75 -3.40 -23.94
CA GLY A 273 3.32 -3.06 -23.92
C GLY A 273 2.51 -3.65 -22.76
N THR A 274 3.13 -4.29 -21.77
CA THR A 274 2.42 -4.82 -20.58
C THR A 274 1.86 -3.69 -19.70
N PHE A 275 2.64 -2.62 -19.52
CA PHE A 275 2.29 -1.46 -18.69
C PHE A 275 2.57 -0.16 -19.47
N PRO A 276 1.76 0.20 -20.47
CA PRO A 276 2.01 1.41 -21.24
C PRO A 276 1.82 2.66 -20.37
N PHE A 277 2.62 3.69 -20.62
CA PHE A 277 2.41 5.01 -20.03
C PHE A 277 1.00 5.53 -20.36
N THR A 278 0.33 6.13 -19.37
CA THR A 278 -0.96 6.76 -19.61
C THR A 278 -0.77 7.98 -20.51
N GLU A 279 -1.62 8.12 -21.52
CA GLU A 279 -1.54 9.25 -22.44
C GLU A 279 -1.85 10.56 -21.71
N ARG A 280 -1.09 11.62 -21.99
CA ARG A 280 -1.20 12.90 -21.26
C ARG A 280 -2.59 13.51 -21.36
N THR A 281 -3.28 13.30 -22.48
CA THR A 281 -4.66 13.77 -22.70
C THR A 281 -5.68 13.05 -21.82
N GLU A 282 -5.35 11.85 -21.32
CA GLU A 282 -6.23 11.00 -20.51
C GLU A 282 -5.98 11.17 -19.01
N ALA A 283 -4.88 11.82 -18.60
CA ALA A 283 -4.48 11.93 -17.20
C ALA A 283 -5.54 12.56 -16.27
N LYS A 284 -6.36 13.50 -16.77
CA LYS A 284 -7.46 14.07 -15.96
C LYS A 284 -8.58 13.07 -15.72
N SER A 285 -8.86 12.21 -16.70
CA SER A 285 -9.82 11.11 -16.57
C SER A 285 -9.24 9.91 -15.83
N ASP A 286 -7.93 9.65 -15.94
CA ASP A 286 -7.19 8.57 -15.27
C ASP A 286 -6.05 9.13 -14.41
N ARG A 287 -6.43 9.70 -13.27
CA ARG A 287 -5.53 10.40 -12.33
C ARG A 287 -4.54 9.49 -11.61
N ILE A 288 -4.81 8.19 -11.61
CA ILE A 288 -3.95 7.18 -11.00
C ILE A 288 -2.96 6.57 -11.99
N PHE A 289 -3.03 6.96 -13.26
CA PHE A 289 -2.26 6.38 -14.36
C PHE A 289 -2.44 4.85 -14.40
N SER A 290 -3.68 4.39 -14.49
CA SER A 290 -4.08 3.00 -14.28
C SER A 290 -3.36 2.00 -15.20
N SER A 291 -2.99 2.41 -16.41
CA SER A 291 -2.22 1.59 -17.36
C SER A 291 -0.77 1.34 -16.93
N GLU A 292 -0.24 2.18 -16.03
CA GLU A 292 1.12 2.09 -15.48
C GLU A 292 1.18 1.29 -14.18
N VAL A 293 0.05 0.78 -13.68
CA VAL A 293 -0.04 0.11 -12.39
C VAL A 293 0.42 -1.35 -12.51
N LEU A 294 1.45 -1.70 -11.73
CA LEU A 294 1.92 -3.09 -11.60
C LEU A 294 1.02 -3.84 -10.62
N PHE A 295 0.66 -3.18 -9.52
CA PHE A 295 -0.20 -3.72 -8.47
C PHE A 295 -1.02 -2.62 -7.80
N ALA A 296 -2.32 -2.86 -7.65
CA ALA A 296 -3.25 -2.06 -6.88
C ALA A 296 -4.17 -2.94 -6.03
N LEU A 297 -4.69 -2.37 -4.94
CA LEU A 297 -5.82 -2.92 -4.21
C LEU A 297 -7.13 -2.42 -4.81
N THR A 298 -8.16 -3.27 -4.73
CA THR A 298 -9.54 -2.91 -5.07
C THR A 298 -10.23 -2.37 -3.83
N ASN A 299 -10.35 -1.04 -3.74
CA ASN A 299 -11.06 -0.34 -2.68
C ASN A 299 -12.31 0.35 -3.22
N THR A 300 -13.49 -0.21 -2.97
CA THR A 300 -14.77 0.39 -3.37
C THR A 300 -15.07 1.71 -2.63
N ASN A 301 -14.37 1.97 -1.53
CA ASN A 301 -14.50 3.17 -0.71
C ASN A 301 -13.41 4.21 -1.03
N ARG A 302 -12.69 4.12 -2.15
CA ARG A 302 -11.63 5.08 -2.51
C ARG A 302 -12.09 6.54 -2.47
N VAL A 303 -13.28 6.84 -2.97
CA VAL A 303 -13.83 8.21 -2.93
C VAL A 303 -14.03 8.71 -1.49
N LEU A 304 -14.27 7.81 -0.53
CA LEU A 304 -14.34 8.20 0.88
C LEU A 304 -12.98 8.67 1.39
N LEU A 305 -11.85 8.18 0.86
CA LEU A 305 -10.53 8.74 1.19
C LEU A 305 -10.43 10.19 0.77
N PHE A 306 -10.90 10.51 -0.45
CA PHE A 306 -10.99 11.89 -0.89
C PHE A 306 -11.89 12.74 0.02
N LYS A 307 -13.12 12.29 0.27
CA LYS A 307 -14.10 12.99 1.13
C LYS A 307 -13.63 13.13 2.58
N ASN A 308 -12.83 12.20 3.07
CA ASN A 308 -12.36 12.18 4.46
C ASN A 308 -11.11 13.02 4.68
N TYR A 309 -10.32 13.31 3.65
CA TYR A 309 -9.01 13.94 3.83
C TYR A 309 -8.76 15.17 2.97
N TYR A 310 -9.26 15.22 1.73
CA TYR A 310 -8.88 16.24 0.76
C TYR A 310 -10.04 17.13 0.29
N ASP A 311 -11.29 16.72 0.51
CA ASP A 311 -12.47 17.44 0.02
C ASP A 311 -12.60 18.82 0.71
N PRO A 312 -12.62 19.92 -0.06
CA PRO A 312 -12.70 21.26 0.51
C PRO A 312 -14.03 21.54 1.23
N SER A 313 -15.11 20.78 0.95
CA SER A 313 -16.41 20.93 1.60
C SER A 313 -16.40 20.59 3.10
N ARG A 314 -15.32 19.98 3.60
CA ARG A 314 -15.11 19.70 5.02
C ARG A 314 -14.95 20.96 5.89
N ASN A 315 -14.63 22.10 5.28
CA ASN A 315 -14.44 23.36 6.01
C ASN A 315 -15.67 23.67 6.90
N PRO A 316 -15.51 23.96 8.21
CA PRO A 316 -14.30 24.41 8.90
C PRO A 316 -13.30 23.34 9.36
N SER A 317 -13.61 22.05 9.24
CA SER A 317 -12.71 20.94 9.63
C SER A 317 -11.40 20.93 8.82
N PHE A 318 -10.43 20.10 9.24
CA PHE A 318 -9.16 19.97 8.53
C PHE A 318 -9.36 19.44 7.10
N ILE A 319 -8.46 19.90 6.23
CA ILE A 319 -8.31 19.46 4.84
C ILE A 319 -6.80 19.30 4.64
N PHE A 320 -6.35 18.12 4.22
CA PHE A 320 -4.97 17.89 3.86
C PHE A 320 -4.65 18.56 2.52
N THR A 321 -3.66 19.44 2.55
CA THR A 321 -3.12 20.12 1.38
C THR A 321 -1.60 20.19 1.52
N MET A 322 -0.87 20.23 0.42
CA MET A 322 0.57 20.54 0.46
C MET A 322 0.76 22.03 0.79
N ASP A 323 1.90 22.39 1.40
CA ASP A 323 2.31 23.79 1.48
C ASP A 323 2.32 24.44 0.10
N GLU A 324 1.59 25.55 -0.05
CA GLU A 324 1.33 26.19 -1.35
C GLU A 324 2.63 26.62 -2.04
N LYS A 325 3.59 27.17 -1.29
CA LYS A 325 4.88 27.60 -1.85
C LYS A 325 5.70 26.39 -2.29
N LEU A 326 5.69 25.30 -1.54
CA LEU A 326 6.35 24.05 -1.92
C LEU A 326 5.72 23.46 -3.18
N LEU A 327 4.39 23.38 -3.24
CA LEU A 327 3.66 22.89 -4.41
C LEU A 327 4.04 23.69 -5.65
N ASN A 328 3.98 25.02 -5.57
CA ASN A 328 4.37 25.90 -6.66
C ASN A 328 5.85 25.74 -7.02
N PHE A 329 6.74 25.55 -6.06
CA PHE A 329 8.16 25.31 -6.34
C PHE A 329 8.38 23.98 -7.10
N LEU A 330 7.68 22.92 -6.72
CA LEU A 330 7.86 21.59 -7.33
C LEU A 330 7.36 21.51 -8.77
N TYR A 331 6.27 22.23 -9.08
CA TYR A 331 5.57 22.10 -10.37
C TYR A 331 5.66 23.32 -11.28
N SER A 332 6.01 24.49 -10.75
CA SER A 332 6.22 25.70 -11.55
C SER A 332 7.72 25.98 -11.71
N ALA A 333 8.17 26.17 -12.95
CA ALA A 333 9.44 26.85 -13.17
C ALA A 333 9.35 28.23 -12.50
N SER A 334 10.41 28.65 -11.78
CA SER A 334 10.44 29.91 -11.03
C SER A 334 9.94 31.10 -11.88
N GLY A 335 8.66 31.46 -11.75
CA GLY A 335 8.02 32.57 -12.47
C GLY A 335 7.00 32.24 -13.58
N SER A 336 6.69 30.97 -13.89
CA SER A 336 5.60 30.64 -14.84
C SER A 336 4.24 30.51 -14.12
N SER A 337 3.19 31.10 -14.71
CA SER A 337 1.79 30.94 -14.27
C SER A 337 1.10 29.69 -14.84
N THR A 338 1.77 28.94 -15.71
CA THR A 338 1.29 27.69 -16.31
C THR A 338 2.31 26.58 -16.09
N THR A 339 1.86 25.42 -15.59
CA THR A 339 2.67 24.20 -15.43
C THR A 339 2.24 23.19 -16.49
N SER A 340 3.16 22.64 -17.28
CA SER A 340 2.84 21.56 -18.24
C SER A 340 2.95 20.15 -17.65
N ASP A 341 3.32 20.05 -16.37
CA ASP A 341 3.40 18.76 -15.66
C ASP A 341 2.00 18.16 -15.53
N THR A 342 1.81 17.05 -16.23
CA THR A 342 0.54 16.33 -16.30
C THR A 342 0.06 15.89 -14.91
N ARG A 343 0.96 15.64 -13.95
CA ARG A 343 0.57 15.30 -12.56
C ARG A 343 -0.02 16.49 -11.84
N PHE A 344 0.51 17.69 -12.07
CA PHE A 344 -0.07 18.91 -11.52
C PHE A 344 -1.47 19.14 -12.07
N GLU A 345 -1.61 19.10 -13.39
CA GLU A 345 -2.87 19.34 -14.09
C GLU A 345 -3.95 18.31 -13.77
N ALA A 346 -3.57 17.06 -13.51
CA ALA A 346 -4.50 15.96 -13.22
C ALA A 346 -4.87 15.85 -11.74
N ASN A 347 -3.92 16.08 -10.83
CA ASN A 347 -4.08 15.71 -9.42
C ASN A 347 -4.24 16.88 -8.46
N TRP A 348 -4.18 18.14 -8.92
CA TRP A 348 -4.27 19.30 -8.05
C TRP A 348 -5.35 20.27 -8.51
N GLU A 349 -6.43 20.36 -7.73
CA GLU A 349 -7.56 21.23 -8.02
C GLU A 349 -7.55 22.48 -7.14
N GLN A 350 -7.99 23.61 -7.69
CA GLN A 350 -8.09 24.86 -6.93
C GLN A 350 -9.36 24.84 -6.07
N ALA A 351 -9.23 25.18 -4.79
CA ALA A 351 -10.37 25.33 -3.91
C ALA A 351 -11.18 26.59 -4.29
N THR A 352 -12.49 26.44 -4.46
CA THR A 352 -13.41 27.54 -4.82
C THR A 352 -14.29 28.00 -3.64
N LEU A 353 -14.15 27.38 -2.46
CA LEU A 353 -15.00 27.63 -1.31
C LEU A 353 -14.56 28.87 -0.49
N PRO A 354 -15.51 29.68 0.00
CA PRO A 354 -15.21 30.77 0.93
C PRO A 354 -14.51 30.29 2.21
N GLY A 355 -13.46 31.00 2.64
CA GLY A 355 -12.73 30.71 3.89
C GLY A 355 -11.41 29.94 3.71
N LEU A 356 -11.07 29.50 2.50
CA LEU A 356 -9.73 29.02 2.17
C LEU A 356 -8.90 30.17 1.57
N THR A 357 -7.57 30.10 1.74
CA THR A 357 -6.64 31.07 1.13
C THR A 357 -6.85 31.08 -0.39
N SER A 358 -6.99 32.28 -0.98
CA SER A 358 -7.13 32.42 -2.43
C SER A 358 -5.95 31.76 -3.13
N GLY A 359 -6.22 30.75 -3.98
CA GLY A 359 -5.17 29.99 -4.66
C GLY A 359 -4.81 28.64 -4.04
N ALA A 360 -5.34 28.30 -2.86
CA ALA A 360 -5.10 27.01 -2.24
C ALA A 360 -5.56 25.85 -3.14
N ARG A 361 -4.71 24.83 -3.26
CA ARG A 361 -4.98 23.61 -4.02
C ARG A 361 -5.08 22.40 -3.11
N TYR A 362 -5.94 21.47 -3.48
CA TYR A 362 -6.12 20.20 -2.78
C TYR A 362 -5.86 19.03 -3.73
N PHE A 363 -5.51 17.89 -3.16
CA PHE A 363 -5.16 16.71 -3.91
C PHE A 363 -6.41 15.95 -4.37
N TYR A 364 -6.48 15.63 -5.65
CA TYR A 364 -7.70 15.16 -6.33
C TYR A 364 -7.61 13.74 -6.90
N LYS A 365 -6.43 13.10 -6.77
CA LYS A 365 -6.14 11.78 -7.35
C LYS A 365 -7.22 10.74 -7.00
N TYR A 366 -7.66 10.70 -5.75
CA TYR A 366 -8.57 9.68 -5.21
C TYR A 366 -10.06 10.03 -5.30
N ASN A 367 -10.44 11.18 -5.89
CA ASN A 367 -11.85 11.44 -6.19
C ASN A 367 -12.36 10.51 -7.31
N ASP A 368 -13.68 10.42 -7.49
CA ASP A 368 -14.28 9.64 -8.57
C ASP A 368 -13.82 10.13 -9.95
N MET A 369 -13.47 9.21 -10.85
CA MET A 369 -13.14 9.57 -12.23
C MET A 369 -14.41 9.99 -13.00
N SER A 370 -14.22 10.63 -14.15
CA SER A 370 -15.32 11.15 -14.97
C SER A 370 -16.31 10.06 -15.39
N THR A 371 -15.82 8.84 -15.62
CA THR A 371 -16.64 7.69 -16.00
C THR A 371 -16.85 6.81 -14.77
N THR A 372 -18.08 6.70 -14.28
CA THR A 372 -18.44 5.85 -13.14
C THR A 372 -18.50 4.37 -13.53
N GLY A 373 -18.33 3.47 -12.55
CA GLY A 373 -18.47 2.01 -12.76
C GLY A 373 -17.27 1.30 -13.38
N LEU A 374 -16.24 2.02 -13.83
CA LEU A 374 -14.98 1.42 -14.26
C LEU A 374 -14.22 0.80 -13.07
N ILE A 375 -13.59 -0.36 -13.26
CA ILE A 375 -12.79 -1.03 -12.21
C ILE A 375 -11.63 -0.14 -11.74
N GLN A 376 -11.09 0.69 -12.63
CA GLN A 376 -10.09 1.71 -12.34
C GLN A 376 -10.55 2.66 -11.24
N ASN A 377 -11.86 2.88 -11.03
CA ASN A 377 -12.39 3.71 -9.96
C ASN A 377 -12.18 3.15 -8.55
N THR A 378 -11.81 1.89 -8.44
CA THR A 378 -11.58 1.23 -7.16
C THR A 378 -10.09 1.07 -6.87
N MET A 379 -9.22 1.31 -7.85
CA MET A 379 -7.79 1.05 -7.71
C MET A 379 -7.14 2.02 -6.71
N ILE A 380 -6.42 1.44 -5.75
CA ILE A 380 -5.42 2.08 -4.91
C ILE A 380 -4.05 1.57 -5.36
N PRO A 381 -3.27 2.34 -6.14
CA PRO A 381 -1.97 1.90 -6.60
C PRO A 381 -0.99 1.65 -5.45
N MET A 382 -0.36 0.47 -5.46
CA MET A 382 0.67 0.06 -4.49
C MET A 382 2.08 0.09 -5.11
N LEU A 383 2.16 -0.24 -6.41
CA LEU A 383 3.36 -0.22 -7.24
C LEU A 383 3.01 0.29 -8.64
N ARG A 384 3.78 1.26 -9.16
CA ARG A 384 3.59 1.83 -10.50
C ARG A 384 4.90 1.99 -11.27
N LEU A 385 4.79 2.02 -12.59
CA LEU A 385 5.93 2.09 -13.51
C LEU A 385 6.82 3.31 -13.26
N GLY A 386 6.24 4.46 -12.91
CA GLY A 386 6.99 5.66 -12.57
C GLY A 386 8.03 5.43 -11.48
N GLU A 387 7.71 4.64 -10.45
CA GLU A 387 8.66 4.27 -9.40
C GLU A 387 9.82 3.43 -9.95
N MET A 388 9.58 2.51 -10.89
CA MET A 388 10.63 1.68 -11.48
C MET A 388 11.65 2.52 -12.25
N TYR A 389 11.19 3.54 -12.97
CA TYR A 389 12.09 4.50 -13.63
C TYR A 389 12.92 5.31 -12.62
N LEU A 390 12.35 5.67 -11.47
CA LEU A 390 13.08 6.37 -10.40
C LEU A 390 14.11 5.44 -9.74
N ILE A 391 13.73 4.19 -9.44
CA ILE A 391 14.65 3.19 -8.88
C ILE A 391 15.80 2.92 -9.84
N ALA A 392 15.52 2.74 -11.14
CA ALA A 392 16.55 2.57 -12.16
C ALA A 392 17.48 3.79 -12.18
N ALA A 393 16.93 5.02 -12.22
CA ALA A 393 17.73 6.24 -12.21
C ALA A 393 18.62 6.39 -10.96
N GLU A 394 18.14 5.97 -9.79
CA GLU A 394 18.91 6.04 -8.53
C GLU A 394 20.01 4.97 -8.40
N SER A 395 19.81 3.84 -9.07
CA SER A 395 20.55 2.60 -8.84
C SER A 395 21.62 2.30 -9.88
N GLU A 396 21.80 3.14 -10.89
CA GLU A 396 22.86 2.97 -11.89
C GLU A 396 24.27 3.03 -11.28
N SER A 397 25.22 2.36 -11.95
CA SER A 397 26.37 1.71 -11.29
C SER A 397 27.64 2.56 -11.17
N GLU A 398 27.85 3.59 -12.00
CA GLU A 398 29.10 4.37 -11.94
C GLU A 398 28.87 5.79 -11.42
N THR A 399 27.85 6.48 -11.95
CA THR A 399 27.47 7.81 -11.51
C THR A 399 25.96 7.99 -11.50
N LEU A 400 25.47 8.94 -10.72
CA LEU A 400 24.05 9.33 -10.77
C LEU A 400 23.61 9.79 -12.17
N ASN A 401 24.52 10.33 -12.98
CA ASN A 401 24.20 10.76 -14.35
C ASN A 401 23.93 9.58 -15.30
N ASP A 402 24.33 8.36 -14.95
CA ASP A 402 23.99 7.17 -15.74
C ASP A 402 22.47 6.91 -15.68
N GLY A 403 21.81 7.36 -14.62
CA GLY A 403 20.36 7.34 -14.45
C GLY A 403 19.60 8.39 -15.28
N LEU A 404 20.30 9.30 -15.94
CA LEU A 404 19.71 10.42 -16.69
C LEU A 404 18.72 9.96 -17.79
N PRO A 405 18.96 8.90 -18.57
CA PRO A 405 18.00 8.41 -19.56
C PRO A 405 16.67 7.94 -18.95
N TYR A 406 16.72 7.29 -17.79
CA TYR A 406 15.53 6.78 -17.10
C TYR A 406 14.67 7.93 -16.56
N ILE A 407 15.28 8.87 -15.82
CA ILE A 407 14.53 10.00 -15.28
C ILE A 407 14.00 10.91 -16.40
N ASN A 408 14.77 11.14 -17.48
CA ASN A 408 14.30 11.94 -18.60
C ASN A 408 13.16 11.26 -19.38
N THR A 409 13.17 9.93 -19.49
CA THR A 409 12.03 9.19 -20.06
C THR A 409 10.77 9.46 -19.24
N LEU A 410 10.82 9.31 -17.91
CA LEU A 410 9.69 9.61 -17.03
C LEU A 410 9.24 11.07 -17.16
N ARG A 411 10.17 12.02 -17.11
CA ARG A 411 9.87 13.47 -17.22
C ARG A 411 9.18 13.83 -18.53
N ASN A 412 9.65 13.31 -19.66
CA ASN A 412 8.99 13.53 -20.95
C ASN A 412 7.57 12.96 -20.96
N LYS A 413 7.35 11.78 -20.38
CA LYS A 413 6.01 11.18 -20.26
C LYS A 413 5.08 12.01 -19.35
N ARG A 414 5.63 12.79 -18.42
CA ARG A 414 4.88 13.78 -17.63
C ARG A 414 4.78 15.17 -18.27
N GLY A 415 5.33 15.38 -19.46
CA GLY A 415 5.26 16.67 -20.18
C GLY A 415 6.24 17.73 -19.68
N ILE A 416 7.34 17.31 -19.06
CA ILE A 416 8.36 18.18 -18.46
C ILE A 416 9.67 18.01 -19.23
N SER A 417 10.43 19.09 -19.36
CA SER A 417 11.71 19.10 -20.06
C SER A 417 12.76 18.18 -19.44
N ASN A 418 13.65 17.67 -20.30
CA ASN A 418 14.83 16.92 -19.91
C ASN A 418 15.75 17.73 -19.00
N LEU A 419 16.38 17.02 -18.06
CA LEU A 419 17.54 17.50 -17.32
C LEU A 419 18.80 17.34 -18.19
N GLY A 420 19.73 18.29 -18.07
CA GLY A 420 21.07 18.17 -18.66
C GLY A 420 22.04 17.34 -17.80
N SER A 421 21.75 17.22 -16.51
CA SER A 421 22.48 16.41 -15.54
C SER A 421 21.52 16.02 -14.41
N LEU A 422 21.73 14.86 -13.79
CA LEU A 422 20.95 14.39 -12.65
C LEU A 422 21.70 14.66 -11.34
N THR A 423 21.08 15.45 -10.46
CA THR A 423 21.54 15.61 -9.07
C THR A 423 20.63 14.87 -8.10
N VAL A 424 21.11 14.61 -6.88
CA VAL A 424 20.30 14.01 -5.81
C VAL A 424 19.05 14.85 -5.56
N THR A 425 19.17 16.18 -5.59
CA THR A 425 18.07 17.11 -5.42
C THR A 425 17.01 16.97 -6.52
N ASP A 426 17.42 16.86 -7.79
CA ASP A 426 16.49 16.66 -8.90
C ASP A 426 15.72 15.35 -8.75
N LEU A 427 16.43 14.28 -8.36
CA LEU A 427 15.84 12.96 -8.10
C LEU A 427 14.85 13.02 -6.93
N THR A 428 15.22 13.66 -5.81
CA THR A 428 14.32 13.87 -4.66
C THR A 428 13.03 14.57 -5.09
N TYR A 429 13.13 15.64 -5.88
CA TYR A 429 11.94 16.34 -6.35
C TYR A 429 11.09 15.50 -7.29
N GLU A 430 11.70 14.63 -8.10
CA GLU A 430 10.95 13.72 -8.97
C GLU A 430 10.24 12.63 -8.17
N TYR A 431 10.88 12.07 -7.12
CA TYR A 431 10.22 11.19 -6.15
C TYR A 431 9.01 11.87 -5.51
N MET A 432 9.17 13.12 -5.03
CA MET A 432 8.07 13.90 -4.46
C MET A 432 6.91 14.07 -5.44
N ARG A 433 7.18 14.47 -6.69
CA ARG A 433 6.13 14.69 -7.68
C ARG A 433 5.41 13.40 -8.10
N GLU A 434 6.16 12.31 -8.23
CA GLU A 434 5.66 11.05 -8.77
C GLU A 434 4.90 10.22 -7.72
N LEU A 435 5.34 10.23 -6.46
CA LEU A 435 4.82 9.35 -5.40
C LEU A 435 3.92 10.06 -4.37
N TYR A 436 3.61 11.35 -4.55
CA TYR A 436 2.71 12.06 -3.64
C TYR A 436 1.34 11.37 -3.55
N GLY A 437 0.89 11.17 -2.32
CA GLY A 437 -0.37 10.51 -1.98
C GLY A 437 -0.30 8.98 -1.96
N GLU A 438 0.85 8.35 -2.27
CA GLU A 438 0.99 6.89 -2.41
C GLU A 438 1.77 6.22 -1.27
N GLY A 439 2.01 6.94 -0.16
CA GLY A 439 2.53 6.38 1.09
C GLY A 439 4.01 6.04 1.06
N GLN A 440 4.77 6.49 0.06
CA GLN A 440 6.18 6.11 -0.11
C GLN A 440 7.19 7.19 0.31
N LEU A 441 6.78 8.46 0.43
CA LEU A 441 7.73 9.55 0.66
C LEU A 441 8.45 9.45 2.01
N PHE A 442 7.74 9.05 3.08
CA PHE A 442 8.37 8.81 4.38
C PHE A 442 9.49 7.77 4.29
N TYR A 443 9.25 6.66 3.60
CA TYR A 443 10.23 5.60 3.43
C TYR A 443 11.40 6.02 2.54
N PHE A 444 11.17 6.86 1.53
CA PHE A 444 12.25 7.47 0.73
C PHE A 444 13.19 8.30 1.61
N TYR A 445 12.64 9.21 2.43
CA TYR A 445 13.46 10.07 3.31
C TYR A 445 14.16 9.26 4.41
N LYS A 446 13.49 8.25 4.98
CA LYS A 446 14.07 7.35 5.98
C LYS A 446 15.24 6.56 5.40
N ARG A 447 15.06 5.95 4.22
CA ARG A 447 16.09 5.14 3.55
C ARG A 447 17.33 5.93 3.21
N THR A 448 17.17 7.18 2.78
CA THR A 448 18.27 8.06 2.40
C THR A 448 18.82 8.88 3.57
N PHE A 449 18.17 8.79 4.74
CA PHE A 449 18.44 9.59 5.94
C PHE A 449 18.57 11.10 5.63
N THR A 450 17.59 11.64 4.88
CA THR A 450 17.57 13.03 4.41
C THR A 450 16.48 13.86 5.06
N THR A 451 16.61 15.19 4.98
CA THR A 451 15.60 16.16 5.45
C THR A 451 14.27 15.91 4.73
N ILE A 452 13.20 15.74 5.51
CA ILE A 452 11.83 15.68 4.98
C ILE A 452 11.43 17.07 4.51
N LEU A 453 11.18 17.22 3.22
CA LEU A 453 10.79 18.50 2.61
C LEU A 453 9.28 18.69 2.71
N ASN A 454 8.82 19.60 3.58
CA ASN A 454 7.39 19.84 3.83
C ASN A 454 6.97 21.30 3.69
N ARG A 455 7.91 22.20 3.40
CA ARG A 455 7.67 23.64 3.20
C ARG A 455 8.75 24.25 2.33
N THR A 456 8.71 25.56 2.18
CA THR A 456 9.84 26.36 1.69
C THR A 456 10.54 27.09 2.84
N ASN A 457 11.77 27.55 2.61
CA ASN A 457 12.45 28.46 3.55
C ASN A 457 11.71 29.81 3.67
N SER A 458 12.12 30.66 4.63
CA SER A 458 11.44 31.94 4.89
C SER A 458 11.31 32.86 3.67
N SER A 459 12.26 32.81 2.73
CA SER A 459 12.22 33.56 1.46
C SER A 459 11.32 32.92 0.40
N GLY A 460 10.83 31.69 0.60
CA GLY A 460 10.05 30.94 -0.38
C GLY A 460 10.85 30.45 -1.59
N SER A 461 12.18 30.54 -1.53
CA SER A 461 13.05 30.38 -2.70
C SER A 461 13.60 28.96 -2.88
N ARG A 462 13.45 28.09 -1.87
CA ARG A 462 13.84 26.68 -1.94
C ARG A 462 13.06 25.83 -0.93
N PRO A 463 12.84 24.53 -1.23
CA PRO A 463 12.31 23.57 -0.27
C PRO A 463 13.13 23.50 1.01
N ALA A 464 12.44 23.26 2.11
CA ALA A 464 12.98 23.08 3.45
C ALA A 464 12.03 22.17 4.25
N GLY A 465 12.46 21.70 5.41
CA GLY A 465 11.54 20.98 6.29
C GLY A 465 12.19 20.42 7.54
N GLN A 466 11.75 19.22 7.93
CA GLN A 466 12.21 18.56 9.15
C GLN A 466 13.56 17.87 8.90
N ALA A 467 14.58 18.24 9.66
CA ALA A 467 15.89 17.60 9.58
C ALA A 467 15.82 16.11 9.96
N ALA A 468 16.58 15.28 9.25
CA ALA A 468 16.73 13.86 9.55
C ALA A 468 17.21 13.64 10.99
N SER A 469 16.55 12.72 11.70
CA SER A 469 16.99 12.26 13.01
C SER A 469 16.36 10.92 13.34
N THR A 470 16.89 10.22 14.34
CA THR A 470 16.30 9.00 14.88
C THR A 470 14.88 9.25 15.39
N GLN A 471 14.63 10.39 16.06
CA GLN A 471 13.29 10.76 16.55
C GLN A 471 12.25 10.86 15.41
N VAL A 472 12.69 11.31 14.24
CA VAL A 472 11.83 11.49 13.06
C VAL A 472 11.56 10.17 12.33
N PHE A 473 12.52 9.24 12.31
CA PHE A 473 12.44 8.06 11.45
C PHE A 473 12.24 6.73 12.17
N VAL A 474 12.50 6.65 13.47
CA VAL A 474 12.35 5.43 14.26
C VAL A 474 11.08 5.54 15.08
N VAL A 475 10.06 4.83 14.63
CA VAL A 475 8.78 4.69 15.31
C VAL A 475 8.93 3.67 16.44
N PRO A 476 8.42 3.94 17.66
CA PRO A 476 8.52 2.99 18.76
C PRO A 476 7.80 1.68 18.41
N LEU A 477 8.33 0.56 18.91
CA LEU A 477 7.61 -0.70 18.82
C LEU A 477 6.26 -0.60 19.55
N PRO A 478 5.23 -1.31 19.06
CA PRO A 478 3.94 -1.41 19.70
C PRO A 478 4.02 -1.85 21.16
N ASP A 479 3.18 -1.27 22.01
CA ASP A 479 3.12 -1.62 23.42
C ASP A 479 2.73 -3.10 23.58
N THR A 480 1.84 -3.61 22.72
CA THR A 480 1.38 -5.00 22.72
C THR A 480 2.53 -5.98 22.48
N GLU A 481 3.45 -5.64 21.58
CA GLU A 481 4.63 -6.45 21.31
C GLU A 481 5.61 -6.44 22.50
N ILE A 482 5.81 -5.29 23.13
CA ILE A 482 6.69 -5.16 24.30
C ILE A 482 6.12 -5.92 25.50
N ASN A 483 4.81 -5.84 25.72
CA ASN A 483 4.14 -6.48 26.85
C ASN A 483 4.07 -8.00 26.72
N ASN A 484 3.88 -8.53 25.50
CA ASN A 484 3.81 -9.98 25.26
C ASN A 484 5.16 -10.69 25.37
N ARG A 485 6.27 -9.95 25.53
CA ARG A 485 7.64 -10.47 25.66
C ARG A 485 8.16 -10.50 27.10
N GLN A 486 7.39 -9.97 28.05
CA GLN A 486 7.67 -10.04 29.50
C GLN A 486 7.04 -11.29 30.10
#